data_AF-A0A0K0DB16-F1
#
_entry.id   AF-A0A0K0DB16-F1
#
_cell.length_a   1.000
_cell.length_b   1.000
_cell.length_c   1.000
_cell.angle_alpha   90.00
_cell.angle_beta   90.00
_cell.angle_gamma   90.00
#
_symmetry.space_group_name_H-M   'P 1'
#
loop_
_entity.id
_entity.type
_entity.pdbx_description
1 polymer ?
#
loop_
_entity_poly.entity_id
_entity_poly.type
_entity_poly.pdbx_seq_one_letter_code
_entity_poly.pdbx_strand_id
1 'polypeptide(L)'
;MVHSRENCSSYSLSLTGLNETVEVNCTSVKECGSNQISIKREALCRYCWQSDPTDYDCLPQSNCSTTSWQLVLTECTVHPNVICKGRRVFNKRIRCNWSSGISWAKAMFLSITLGGFGADRFYLGLWKSAIGKLFSFGGLGIWTVVDVVLIAIGYIRPADGSLYI
;
A
#
# COMPACT_ATOMS: atom_id res chain seq x y z
N MET A 1 4.74 -16.21 16.94
CA MET A 1 5.14 -14.84 17.31
C MET A 1 4.00 -14.23 18.10
N VAL A 2 4.13 -14.18 19.43
CA VAL A 2 3.03 -13.78 20.34
C VAL A 2 3.02 -12.25 20.42
N HIS A 3 1.91 -11.66 19.99
CA HIS A 3 1.65 -10.23 20.02
C HIS A 3 1.31 -9.84 21.47
N SER A 4 2.31 -9.53 22.30
CA SER A 4 2.08 -9.11 23.68
C SER A 4 1.46 -7.71 23.70
N ARG A 5 0.22 -7.59 24.21
CA ARG A 5 -0.41 -6.28 24.45
C ARG A 5 0.29 -5.63 25.65
N GLU A 6 1.11 -4.62 25.38
CA GLU A 6 1.69 -3.75 26.41
C GLU A 6 0.66 -2.67 26.79
N ASN A 7 0.34 -2.56 28.08
CA ASN A 7 -0.53 -1.50 28.60
C ASN A 7 0.37 -0.44 29.26
N CYS A 8 0.69 0.62 28.52
CA CYS A 8 1.50 1.74 29.02
C CYS A 8 0.58 2.82 29.59
N SER A 9 0.72 3.09 30.89
CA SER A 9 0.01 4.14 31.59
C SER A 9 0.99 5.20 32.08
N SER A 10 0.67 6.46 31.85
CA SER A 10 1.43 7.61 32.33
C SER A 10 0.67 8.28 33.49
N TYR A 11 1.33 8.47 34.61
CA TYR A 11 0.77 9.13 35.79
C TYR A 11 0.80 10.68 35.69
N SER A 12 1.42 11.25 34.66
CA SER A 12 1.70 12.69 34.51
C SER A 12 1.23 13.33 33.19
N LEU A 13 0.41 12.65 32.39
CA LEU A 13 -0.08 13.17 31.08
C LEU A 13 -1.08 14.34 31.18
N SER A 14 -1.42 14.82 32.39
CA SER A 14 -2.34 15.95 32.56
C SER A 14 -1.64 17.32 32.62
N LEU A 15 -0.30 17.38 32.71
CA LEU A 15 0.47 18.62 32.91
C LEU A 15 1.57 18.87 31.88
N THR A 16 1.76 17.98 30.89
CA THR A 16 2.83 18.06 29.88
C THR A 16 2.29 18.57 28.53
N GLY A 17 3.06 19.42 27.87
CA GLY A 17 2.77 20.01 26.56
C GLY A 17 2.76 19.00 25.42
N LEU A 18 2.05 19.31 24.33
CA LEU A 18 2.10 18.52 23.09
C LEU A 18 3.54 18.56 22.54
N ASN A 19 4.07 17.41 22.09
CA ASN A 19 5.46 17.22 21.65
C ASN A 19 6.53 17.27 22.76
N GLU A 20 6.16 17.06 24.03
CA GLU A 20 7.14 16.82 25.09
C GLU A 20 7.43 15.32 25.27
N THR A 21 8.68 14.99 25.61
CA THR A 21 9.08 13.62 25.98
C THR A 21 8.66 13.32 27.41
N VAL A 22 7.92 12.24 27.60
CA VAL A 22 7.41 11.80 28.91
C VAL A 22 7.88 10.38 29.21
N GLU A 23 8.19 10.12 30.48
CA GLU A 23 8.50 8.78 30.96
C GLU A 23 7.18 8.04 31.23
N VAL A 24 6.92 6.98 30.46
CA VAL A 24 5.76 6.11 30.67
C VAL A 24 6.17 4.80 31.31
N ASN A 25 5.32 4.30 32.21
CA ASN A 25 5.51 2.99 32.80
C ASN A 25 4.69 1.97 31.99
N CYS A 26 5.40 1.13 31.23
CA CYS A 26 4.82 0.10 30.41
C CYS A 26 4.77 -1.21 31.19
N THR A 27 3.57 -1.78 31.27
CA THR A 27 3.37 -3.08 31.91
C THR A 27 2.93 -4.11 30.87
N SER A 28 3.59 -5.25 30.83
CA SER A 28 3.18 -6.37 29.98
C SER A 28 1.95 -7.04 30.61
N VAL A 29 0.83 -7.12 29.88
CA VAL A 29 -0.34 -7.90 30.34
C VAL A 29 0.02 -9.38 30.18
N LYS A 30 -0.07 -10.14 31.27
CA LYS A 30 0.24 -11.57 31.26
C LYS A 30 -0.95 -12.40 30.80
N GLU A 31 -0.69 -13.36 29.92
CA GLU A 31 -1.63 -14.44 29.62
C GLU A 31 -1.39 -15.72 30.47
N CYS A 32 -0.26 -15.89 31.20
CA CYS A 32 -0.02 -16.98 32.19
C CYS A 32 1.24 -16.72 33.08
N GLY A 33 1.17 -16.94 34.41
CA GLY A 33 2.31 -17.12 35.35
C GLY A 33 3.15 -15.90 35.77
N SER A 34 3.24 -15.59 37.08
CA SER A 34 4.00 -14.50 37.79
C SER A 34 5.33 -14.03 37.11
N ASN A 35 5.69 -12.75 36.84
CA ASN A 35 5.60 -11.44 37.53
C ASN A 35 5.33 -10.25 36.53
N GLN A 36 4.54 -9.22 36.89
CA GLN A 36 4.30 -8.06 36.00
C GLN A 36 5.56 -7.19 35.95
N ILE A 37 6.21 -7.12 34.79
CA ILE A 37 7.43 -6.31 34.63
C ILE A 37 7.01 -4.91 34.19
N SER A 38 7.32 -3.93 35.02
CA SER A 38 7.21 -2.50 34.74
C SER A 38 8.49 -2.01 34.10
N ILE A 39 8.45 -1.68 32.80
CA ILE A 39 9.58 -1.08 32.08
C ILE A 39 9.29 0.40 31.91
N LYS A 40 10.24 1.25 32.34
CA LYS A 40 10.18 2.68 32.05
C LYS A 40 10.67 2.94 30.64
N ARG A 41 9.89 3.68 29.85
CA ARG A 41 10.25 4.10 28.50
C ARG A 41 10.00 5.58 28.32
N GLU A 42 10.90 6.26 27.63
CA GLU A 42 10.66 7.63 27.16
C GLU A 42 9.82 7.59 25.89
N ALA A 43 8.74 8.36 25.85
CA ALA A 43 7.86 8.47 24.71
C ALA A 43 7.47 9.92 24.46
N LEU A 44 7.35 10.31 23.19
CA LEU A 44 6.85 11.63 22.82
C LEU A 44 5.33 11.68 23.02
N CYS A 45 4.84 12.67 23.77
CA CYS A 45 3.41 12.92 23.92
C CYS A 45 2.82 13.46 22.61
N ARG A 46 2.28 12.55 21.79
CA ARG A 46 1.60 12.86 20.51
C ARG A 46 0.32 12.05 20.32
N TYR A 47 -0.59 12.56 19.49
CA TYR A 47 -1.78 11.83 19.10
C TYR A 47 -1.47 10.73 18.10
N CYS A 48 -2.24 9.64 18.10
CA CYS A 48 -1.99 8.49 17.22
C CYS A 48 -2.05 8.84 15.72
N TRP A 49 -2.86 9.81 15.30
CA TRP A 49 -2.94 10.27 13.90
C TRP A 49 -1.74 11.14 13.46
N GLN A 50 -0.93 11.58 14.42
CA GLN A 50 0.25 12.45 14.25
C GLN A 50 1.56 11.64 14.33
N SER A 51 1.45 10.30 14.25
CA SER A 51 2.58 9.38 14.21
C SER A 51 3.35 9.49 12.88
N ASP A 52 4.63 9.13 12.92
CA ASP A 52 5.48 9.14 11.73
C ASP A 52 5.06 8.05 10.73
N PRO A 53 5.34 8.21 9.43
CA PRO A 53 4.95 7.23 8.40
C PRO A 53 5.48 5.81 8.61
N THR A 54 6.51 5.63 9.42
CA THR A 54 7.10 4.32 9.79
C THR A 54 6.41 3.65 10.97
N ASP A 55 5.54 4.38 11.67
CA ASP A 55 4.96 3.96 12.95
C ASP A 55 3.52 3.42 12.81
N TYR A 56 2.95 3.46 11.60
CA TYR A 56 1.61 2.99 11.31
C TYR A 56 1.54 2.27 9.96
N ASP A 57 0.65 1.27 9.89
CA ASP A 57 0.30 0.59 8.65
C ASP A 57 -1.09 1.00 8.20
N CYS A 58 -1.28 1.23 6.90
CA CYS A 58 -2.59 1.50 6.31
C CYS A 58 -3.13 0.26 5.58
N LEU A 59 -4.45 0.07 5.61
CA LEU A 59 -5.08 -1.02 4.87
C LEU A 59 -4.81 -0.88 3.36
N PRO A 60 -4.52 -2.00 2.67
CA PRO A 60 -4.28 -2.00 1.24
C PRO A 60 -5.55 -1.57 0.50
N GLN A 61 -5.40 -0.62 -0.42
CA GLN A 61 -6.54 -0.08 -1.14
C GLN A 61 -6.85 -0.91 -2.39
N SER A 62 -7.99 -1.61 -2.39
CA SER A 62 -8.52 -2.31 -3.57
C SER A 62 -9.35 -1.44 -4.49
N ASN A 63 -9.38 -1.77 -5.78
CA ASN A 63 -10.27 -1.16 -6.79
C ASN A 63 -10.06 0.35 -6.97
N CYS A 64 -8.82 0.83 -6.83
CA CYS A 64 -8.46 2.21 -7.13
C CYS A 64 -7.54 2.29 -8.35
N SER A 65 -7.60 3.43 -9.04
CA SER A 65 -6.72 3.71 -10.18
C SER A 65 -5.48 4.49 -9.71
N THR A 66 -4.29 3.95 -9.97
CA THR A 66 -2.99 4.61 -9.70
C THR A 66 -2.71 5.77 -10.66
N THR A 67 -3.44 5.83 -11.77
CA THR A 67 -3.40 6.94 -12.72
C THR A 67 -4.19 8.15 -12.22
N SER A 68 -5.16 7.92 -11.32
CA SER A 68 -5.97 9.01 -10.76
C SER A 68 -5.18 9.86 -9.78
N TRP A 69 -5.31 11.18 -9.89
CA TRP A 69 -4.77 12.11 -8.90
C TRP A 69 -5.61 12.16 -7.61
N GLN A 70 -6.72 11.42 -7.56
CA GLN A 70 -7.60 11.38 -6.41
C GLN A 70 -6.94 10.64 -5.24
N LEU A 71 -6.94 11.29 -4.07
CA LEU A 71 -6.53 10.63 -2.83
C LEU A 71 -7.66 9.74 -2.33
N VAL A 72 -7.31 8.55 -1.88
CA VAL A 72 -8.27 7.56 -1.36
C VAL A 72 -8.23 7.58 0.16
N LEU A 73 -9.42 7.50 0.78
CA LEU A 73 -9.57 7.39 2.22
C LEU A 73 -9.34 5.93 2.65
N THR A 74 -8.38 5.70 3.52
CA THR A 74 -8.10 4.38 4.10
C THR A 74 -7.97 4.49 5.62
N GLU A 75 -8.16 3.35 6.30
CA GLU A 75 -7.90 3.21 7.73
C GLU A 75 -6.45 2.81 7.96
N CYS A 76 -5.79 3.54 8.85
CA CYS A 76 -4.42 3.28 9.27
C CYS A 76 -4.38 2.96 10.76
N THR A 77 -3.54 1.99 11.10
CA THR A 77 -3.40 1.42 12.44
C THR A 77 -1.97 1.61 12.94
N VAL A 78 -1.79 2.23 14.10
CA VAL A 78 -0.48 2.46 14.72
C VAL A 78 0.09 1.16 15.31
N HIS A 79 1.37 0.86 15.03
CA HIS A 79 2.07 -0.30 15.56
C HIS A 79 2.01 -0.38 17.09
N PRO A 80 1.83 -1.57 17.69
CA PRO A 80 1.60 -1.73 19.13
C PRO A 80 2.75 -1.18 20.00
N ASN A 81 3.98 -1.19 19.49
CA ASN A 81 5.17 -0.69 20.18
C ASN A 81 5.23 0.84 20.29
N VAL A 82 4.39 1.55 19.54
CA VAL A 82 4.35 3.01 19.54
C VAL A 82 3.30 3.49 20.52
N ILE A 83 3.76 4.30 21.46
CA ILE A 83 2.94 4.93 22.49
C ILE A 83 2.35 6.23 21.92
N CYS A 84 1.03 6.33 21.92
CA CYS A 84 0.30 7.47 21.39
C CYS A 84 -1.03 7.67 22.13
N LYS A 85 -1.55 8.90 22.11
CA LYS A 85 -2.81 9.28 22.76
C LYS A 85 -3.99 9.20 21.79
N GLY A 86 -5.10 8.61 22.24
CA GLY A 86 -6.37 8.55 21.50
C GLY A 86 -6.63 7.21 20.79
N ARG A 87 -7.43 7.25 19.72
CA ARG A 87 -7.79 6.05 18.93
C ARG A 87 -6.62 5.64 18.04
N ARG A 88 -6.21 4.37 18.11
CA ARG A 88 -5.08 3.80 17.34
C ARG A 88 -5.40 3.53 15.87
N VAL A 89 -6.69 3.55 15.51
CA VAL A 89 -7.20 3.47 14.13
C VAL A 89 -7.68 4.84 13.71
N PHE A 90 -7.13 5.36 12.62
CA PHE A 90 -7.46 6.68 12.10
C PHE A 90 -7.58 6.68 10.58
N ASN A 91 -8.41 7.57 10.05
CA ASN A 91 -8.63 7.68 8.61
C ASN A 91 -7.60 8.63 8.00
N LYS A 92 -6.92 8.20 6.94
CA LYS A 92 -5.95 9.02 6.21
C LYS A 92 -6.25 9.00 4.71
N ARG A 93 -6.00 10.13 4.05
CA ARG A 93 -6.05 10.25 2.59
C ARG A 93 -4.67 9.95 2.02
N ILE A 94 -4.54 8.84 1.29
CA ILE A 94 -3.26 8.41 0.68
C ILE A 94 -3.40 8.28 -0.84
N ARG A 95 -2.25 8.14 -1.53
CA ARG A 95 -2.23 7.82 -2.96
C ARG A 95 -2.59 6.34 -3.15
N CYS A 96 -3.31 6.07 -4.25
CA CYS A 96 -3.59 4.70 -4.65
C CYS A 96 -2.29 3.99 -5.04
N ASN A 97 -1.99 2.87 -4.38
CA ASN A 97 -0.88 1.98 -4.72
C ASN A 97 -1.43 0.54 -4.82
N TRP A 98 -2.22 0.29 -5.88
CA TRP A 98 -2.88 -0.99 -6.11
C TRP A 98 -2.29 -1.68 -7.34
N SER A 99 -2.03 -2.98 -7.22
CA SER A 99 -1.56 -3.86 -8.29
C SER A 99 -2.58 -4.96 -8.56
N SER A 100 -2.96 -5.19 -9.81
CA SER A 100 -3.91 -6.26 -10.20
C SER A 100 -3.24 -7.62 -10.44
N GLY A 101 -1.94 -7.75 -10.11
CA GLY A 101 -1.17 -8.98 -10.33
C GLY A 101 -0.69 -9.21 -11.76
N ILE A 102 -0.86 -8.20 -12.63
CA ILE A 102 -0.40 -8.22 -14.02
C ILE A 102 1.10 -7.94 -14.06
N SER A 103 1.88 -8.89 -14.57
CA SER A 103 3.33 -8.77 -14.65
C SER A 103 3.78 -8.04 -15.90
N TRP A 104 4.70 -7.09 -15.74
CA TRP A 104 5.31 -6.37 -16.87
C TRP A 104 6.07 -7.33 -17.80
N ALA A 105 6.83 -8.26 -17.23
CA ALA A 105 7.60 -9.24 -18.00
C ALA A 105 6.70 -10.16 -18.84
N LYS A 106 5.55 -10.57 -18.30
CA LYS A 106 4.57 -11.37 -19.05
C LYS A 106 3.95 -10.58 -20.19
N ALA A 107 3.58 -9.32 -19.95
CA ALA A 107 3.06 -8.44 -21.00
C ALA A 107 4.10 -8.23 -22.12
N MET A 108 5.36 -8.04 -21.77
CA MET A 108 6.47 -7.95 -22.71
C MET A 108 6.66 -9.22 -23.55
N PHE A 109 6.71 -10.37 -22.89
CA PHE A 109 6.86 -11.64 -23.57
C PHE A 109 5.70 -11.90 -24.55
N LEU A 110 4.46 -11.66 -24.11
CA LEU A 110 3.27 -11.79 -24.94
C LEU A 110 3.27 -10.82 -26.13
N SER A 111 3.80 -9.61 -25.96
CA SER A 111 3.92 -8.64 -27.06
C SER A 111 4.93 -9.10 -28.12
N ILE A 112 6.05 -9.72 -27.71
CA ILE A 112 7.07 -10.21 -28.63
C ILE A 112 6.57 -11.45 -29.41
N THR A 113 5.99 -12.43 -28.71
CA THR A 113 5.64 -13.72 -29.34
C THR A 113 4.26 -13.73 -29.97
N LEU A 114 3.31 -12.95 -29.42
CA LEU A 114 1.89 -12.94 -29.80
C LEU A 114 1.34 -11.52 -30.04
N GLY A 115 2.20 -10.49 -30.15
CA GLY A 115 1.76 -9.10 -30.33
C GLY A 115 0.99 -8.87 -31.63
N GLY A 116 1.26 -9.67 -32.68
CA GLY A 116 0.55 -9.55 -33.95
C GLY A 116 -0.94 -9.88 -33.83
N PHE A 117 -1.29 -10.76 -32.88
CA PHE A 117 -2.68 -11.10 -32.54
C PHE A 117 -3.27 -10.21 -31.44
N GLY A 118 -2.47 -9.29 -30.88
CA GLY A 118 -2.88 -8.39 -29.79
C GLY A 118 -3.05 -9.08 -28.43
N ALA A 119 -2.37 -10.21 -28.20
CA ALA A 119 -2.47 -10.97 -26.95
C ALA A 119 -2.03 -10.15 -25.72
N ASP A 120 -1.05 -9.26 -25.88
CA ASP A 120 -0.63 -8.28 -24.87
C ASP A 120 -1.81 -7.38 -24.44
N ARG A 121 -2.61 -6.87 -25.38
CA ARG A 121 -3.76 -6.00 -25.06
C ARG A 121 -4.93 -6.78 -24.47
N PHE A 122 -5.14 -8.02 -24.89
CA PHE A 122 -6.12 -8.89 -24.22
C PHE A 122 -5.69 -9.18 -22.77
N TYR A 123 -4.40 -9.42 -22.52
CA TYR A 123 -3.86 -9.63 -21.17
C TYR A 123 -4.01 -8.40 -20.26
N LEU A 124 -3.88 -7.19 -20.82
CA LEU A 124 -4.08 -5.92 -20.11
C LEU A 124 -5.55 -5.53 -19.88
N GLY A 125 -6.52 -6.31 -20.40
CA GLY A 125 -7.95 -6.01 -20.33
C GLY A 125 -8.47 -5.03 -21.39
N LEU A 126 -7.61 -4.62 -22.35
CA LEU A 126 -7.91 -3.67 -23.42
C LEU A 126 -8.54 -4.35 -24.66
N TRP A 127 -9.58 -5.15 -24.45
CA TRP A 127 -10.18 -6.04 -25.47
C TRP A 127 -10.68 -5.30 -26.72
N LYS A 128 -11.26 -4.09 -26.56
CA LYS A 128 -11.76 -3.28 -27.68
C LYS A 128 -10.65 -2.92 -28.67
N SER A 129 -9.49 -2.52 -28.15
CA SER A 129 -8.33 -2.20 -28.99
C SER A 129 -7.68 -3.45 -29.58
N ALA A 130 -7.74 -4.58 -28.87
CA ALA A 130 -7.18 -5.84 -29.34
C ALA A 130 -7.95 -6.38 -30.55
N ILE A 131 -9.28 -6.30 -30.55
CA ILE A 131 -10.13 -6.68 -31.69
C ILE A 131 -9.80 -5.85 -32.94
N GLY A 132 -9.57 -4.54 -32.79
CA GLY A 132 -9.21 -3.68 -33.92
C GLY A 132 -7.89 -4.09 -34.60
N LYS A 133 -6.92 -4.58 -33.82
CA LYS A 133 -5.67 -5.14 -34.37
C LYS A 133 -5.87 -6.47 -35.07
N LEU A 134 -6.73 -7.32 -34.51
CA LEU A 134 -7.05 -8.63 -35.07
C LEU A 134 -7.71 -8.50 -36.46
N PHE A 135 -8.64 -7.55 -36.61
CA PHE A 135 -9.27 -7.26 -37.91
C PHE A 135 -8.29 -6.65 -38.92
N SER A 136 -7.28 -5.92 -38.45
CA SER A 136 -6.20 -5.39 -39.31
C SER A 136 -5.10 -6.43 -39.59
N PHE A 137 -5.34 -7.72 -39.29
CA PHE A 137 -4.36 -8.82 -39.38
C PHE A 137 -3.01 -8.51 -38.69
N GLY A 138 -3.01 -7.67 -37.66
CA GLY A 138 -1.79 -7.32 -36.93
C GLY A 138 -0.73 -6.59 -37.77
N GLY A 139 -1.12 -5.99 -38.90
CA GLY A 139 -0.28 -5.17 -39.79
C GLY A 139 1.16 -5.64 -39.99
N LEU A 140 1.35 -6.89 -40.45
CA LEU A 140 2.63 -7.44 -40.94
C LEU A 140 3.83 -7.33 -39.96
N GLY A 141 3.58 -7.23 -38.65
CA GLY A 141 4.63 -7.12 -37.63
C GLY A 141 5.02 -5.68 -37.25
N ILE A 142 4.49 -4.65 -37.90
CA ILE A 142 4.74 -3.25 -37.49
C ILE A 142 4.08 -2.95 -36.15
N TRP A 143 2.87 -3.47 -35.93
CA TRP A 143 2.16 -3.30 -34.67
C TRP A 143 2.91 -3.93 -33.49
N THR A 144 3.56 -5.08 -33.69
CA THR A 144 4.31 -5.74 -32.62
C THR A 144 5.48 -4.87 -32.15
N VAL A 145 6.22 -4.25 -33.09
CA VAL A 145 7.31 -3.33 -32.77
C VAL A 145 6.78 -2.11 -32.00
N VAL A 146 5.67 -1.53 -32.45
CA VAL A 146 5.06 -0.37 -31.78
C VAL A 146 4.60 -0.72 -30.36
N ASP A 147 3.96 -1.86 -30.16
CA ASP A 147 3.50 -2.29 -28.83
C ASP A 147 4.65 -2.63 -27.88
N VAL A 148 5.71 -3.29 -28.36
CA VAL A 148 6.90 -3.55 -27.56
C VAL A 148 7.50 -2.23 -27.06
N VAL A 149 7.62 -1.22 -27.91
CA VAL A 149 8.11 0.11 -27.51
C VAL A 149 7.17 0.76 -26.49
N LEU A 150 5.86 0.71 -26.71
CA LEU A 150 4.85 1.31 -25.82
C LEU A 150 4.81 0.65 -24.43
N ILE A 151 5.04 -0.67 -24.35
CA ILE A 151 5.13 -1.42 -23.09
C ILE A 151 6.49 -1.17 -22.43
N ALA A 152 7.57 -1.06 -23.21
CA ALA A 152 8.93 -0.74 -22.72
C ALA A 152 8.97 0.57 -21.96
N ILE A 153 8.39 1.61 -22.55
CA ILE A 153 8.34 2.95 -21.94
C ILE A 153 7.28 3.06 -20.83
N GLY A 154 6.47 2.02 -20.61
CA GLY A 154 5.40 2.02 -19.61
C GLY A 154 4.23 2.96 -19.94
N TYR A 155 4.07 3.35 -21.20
CA TYR A 155 2.98 4.22 -21.65
C TYR A 155 1.62 3.50 -21.57
N ILE A 156 1.61 2.22 -21.95
CA ILE A 156 0.43 1.37 -21.81
C ILE A 156 0.43 0.79 -20.39
N ARG A 157 -0.65 1.03 -19.66
CA ARG A 157 -0.93 0.48 -18.33
C ARG A 157 -2.15 -0.46 -18.37
N PRO A 158 -2.33 -1.32 -17.36
CA PRO A 158 -3.53 -2.13 -17.20
C PRO A 158 -4.82 -1.29 -17.28
N ALA A 159 -5.89 -1.87 -17.84
CA ALA A 159 -7.17 -1.18 -17.98
C ALA A 159 -7.76 -0.72 -16.63
N ASP A 160 -7.48 -1.43 -15.55
CA ASP A 160 -7.90 -1.08 -14.19
C ASP A 160 -7.11 0.08 -13.58
N GLY A 161 -6.08 0.58 -14.28
CA GLY A 161 -5.19 1.64 -13.79
C GLY A 161 -4.30 1.18 -12.64
N SER A 162 -4.11 -0.12 -12.46
CA SER A 162 -3.19 -0.69 -11.47
C SER A 162 -1.73 -0.55 -11.91
N LEU A 163 -0.80 -0.74 -10.97
CA LEU A 163 0.63 -0.87 -11.28
C LEU A 163 0.96 -2.30 -11.71
N TYR A 164 1.97 -2.40 -12.59
CA TYR A 164 2.62 -3.67 -12.91
C TYR A 164 3.32 -4.25 -11.68
N ILE A 165 3.39 -5.58 -11.61
CA ILE A 165 4.26 -6.33 -10.68
C ILE A 165 5.51 -6.86 -11.37
#